data_AF-A0A6I7X2J2-F1
#
_entry.id   AF-A0A6I7X2J2-F1
#
_cell.length_a   1.000
_cell.length_b   1.000
_cell.length_c   1.000
_cell.angle_alpha   90.00
_cell.angle_beta   90.00
_cell.angle_gamma   90.00
#
_symmetry.space_group_name_H-M   'P 1'
#
loop_
_entity.id
_entity.type
_entity.pdbx_description
1 polymer ?
#
loop_
_entity_poly.entity_id
_entity_poly.type
_entity_poly.pdbx_seq_one_letter_code
_entity_poly.pdbx_strand_id
1 'polypeptide(L)'
;MENNSVLEPEQIPKVAMDAMNDVHRDELDIVNNVSAAIAANNLEKITQLCEQWLEHTKAHFNRENTMMEQYDFPAYHCHHGEHVEALHGLESVISDWKDKHNLEALSVYVRDVWPKWYVTHISTMDTVTSAFIKSRL
;
A
#
# COMPACT_ATOMS: atom_id res chain seq x y z
N MET A 1 7.57 -14.89 20.91
CA MET A 1 6.83 -13.70 20.42
C MET A 1 6.40 -14.08 19.02
N GLU A 2 5.10 -14.22 18.78
CA GLU A 2 4.61 -14.51 17.43
C GLU A 2 4.97 -13.33 16.53
N ASN A 3 5.58 -13.63 15.38
CA ASN A 3 5.84 -12.60 14.38
C ASN A 3 4.49 -12.25 13.73
N ASN A 4 3.99 -11.05 14.00
CA ASN A 4 2.72 -10.56 13.46
C ASN A 4 2.92 -9.74 12.18
N SER A 5 4.16 -9.61 11.69
CA SER A 5 4.46 -8.96 10.41
C SER A 5 3.84 -9.76 9.26
N VAL A 6 3.23 -9.03 8.34
CA VAL A 6 2.71 -9.56 7.06
C VAL A 6 3.86 -9.75 6.08
N LEU A 7 4.77 -8.77 6.03
CA LEU A 7 6.00 -8.78 5.24
C LEU A 7 7.14 -8.21 6.08
N GLU A 8 8.35 -8.67 5.80
CA GLU A 8 9.59 -8.08 6.30
C GLU A 8 10.17 -7.09 5.28
N PRO A 9 10.92 -6.06 5.71
CA PRO A 9 11.50 -5.06 4.81
C PRO A 9 12.31 -5.64 3.64
N GLU A 10 12.99 -6.77 3.85
CA GLU A 10 13.81 -7.43 2.83
C GLU A 10 12.98 -8.08 1.71
N GLN A 11 11.69 -8.29 1.94
CA GLN A 11 10.77 -8.87 0.96
C GLN A 11 10.19 -7.84 -0.01
N ILE A 12 10.40 -6.55 0.26
CA ILE A 12 9.93 -5.47 -0.60
C ILE A 12 11.08 -5.02 -1.52
N PRO A 13 10.88 -5.00 -2.84
CA PRO A 13 11.88 -4.49 -3.77
C PRO A 13 12.17 -3.00 -3.53
N LYS A 14 13.44 -2.61 -3.72
CA LYS A 14 13.79 -1.19 -3.78
C LYS A 14 13.71 -0.68 -5.21
N VAL A 15 13.19 0.53 -5.34
CA VAL A 15 13.13 1.27 -6.60
C VAL A 15 14.22 2.34 -6.67
N ALA A 16 14.38 2.98 -7.83
CA ALA A 16 15.49 3.88 -8.10
C ALA A 16 15.48 5.17 -7.26
N MET A 17 14.30 5.67 -6.90
CA MET A 17 14.10 6.91 -6.13
C MET A 17 13.95 6.60 -4.64
N ASP A 18 14.85 7.14 -3.82
CA ASP A 18 14.85 6.92 -2.36
C ASP A 18 13.55 7.40 -1.70
N ALA A 19 12.99 8.52 -2.16
CA ALA A 19 11.72 9.04 -1.66
C ALA A 19 10.54 8.08 -1.88
N MET A 20 10.53 7.25 -2.93
CA MET A 20 9.50 6.23 -3.12
C MET A 20 9.74 5.05 -2.16
N ASN A 21 10.99 4.63 -1.97
CA ASN A 21 11.34 3.59 -1.00
C ASN A 21 10.93 3.96 0.44
N ASP A 22 11.00 5.23 0.79
CA ASP A 22 10.55 5.73 2.10
C ASP A 22 9.04 5.58 2.26
N VAL A 23 8.25 6.03 1.28
CA VAL A 23 6.79 5.92 1.31
C VAL A 23 6.33 4.46 1.29
N HIS A 24 7.04 3.58 0.59
CA HIS A 24 6.78 2.14 0.60
C HIS A 24 6.99 1.55 2.00
N ARG A 25 8.13 1.84 2.63
CA ARG A 25 8.40 1.36 3.98
C ARG A 25 7.36 1.87 4.98
N ASP A 26 6.93 3.12 4.85
CA ASP A 26 5.89 3.68 5.72
C ASP A 26 4.56 2.92 5.57
N GLU A 27 4.16 2.53 4.34
CA GLU A 27 2.96 1.71 4.13
C GLU A 27 3.11 0.32 4.75
N LEU A 28 4.27 -0.33 4.56
CA LEU A 28 4.57 -1.62 5.20
C LEU A 28 4.41 -1.53 6.72
N ASP A 29 5.01 -0.52 7.35
CA ASP A 29 4.96 -0.34 8.79
C ASP A 29 3.52 -0.16 9.28
N ILE A 30 2.69 0.58 8.55
CA ILE A 30 1.27 0.73 8.87
C ILE A 30 0.56 -0.62 8.79
N VAL A 31 0.73 -1.39 7.70
CA VAL A 31 0.02 -2.66 7.50
C VAL A 31 0.47 -3.73 8.50
N ASN A 32 1.77 -3.80 8.83
CA ASN A 32 2.27 -4.68 9.88
C ASN A 32 1.66 -4.32 11.25
N ASN A 33 1.48 -3.03 11.55
CA ASN A 33 0.78 -2.59 12.75
C ASN A 33 -0.71 -2.96 12.72
N VAL A 34 -1.38 -2.90 11.57
CA VAL A 34 -2.78 -3.38 11.41
C VAL A 34 -2.86 -4.86 11.75
N SER A 35 -1.97 -5.68 11.18
CA SER A 35 -1.89 -7.12 11.44
C SER A 35 -1.67 -7.43 12.93
N ALA A 36 -0.75 -6.71 13.59
CA ALA A 36 -0.52 -6.84 15.02
C ALA A 36 -1.74 -6.45 15.87
N ALA A 37 -2.46 -5.40 15.48
CA ALA A 37 -3.69 -4.98 16.16
C ALA A 37 -4.83 -5.99 15.98
N ILE A 38 -4.95 -6.62 14.81
CA ILE A 38 -5.87 -7.74 14.55
C ILE A 38 -5.53 -8.92 15.46
N ALA A 39 -4.26 -9.33 15.54
CA ALA A 39 -3.82 -10.43 16.40
C ALA A 39 -4.09 -10.18 17.89
N ALA A 40 -3.96 -8.91 18.32
CA ALA A 40 -4.28 -8.48 19.68
C ALA A 40 -5.78 -8.26 19.94
N ASN A 41 -6.64 -8.40 18.93
CA ASN A 41 -8.07 -8.10 18.96
C ASN A 41 -8.36 -6.66 19.49
N ASN A 42 -7.49 -5.70 19.16
CA ASN A 42 -7.61 -4.32 19.62
C ASN A 42 -8.41 -3.49 18.59
N LEU A 43 -9.73 -3.54 18.69
CA LEU A 43 -10.65 -2.98 17.68
C LEU A 43 -10.47 -1.46 17.48
N GLU A 44 -10.22 -0.71 18.54
CA GLU A 44 -9.97 0.74 18.45
C GLU A 44 -8.71 1.03 17.65
N LYS A 45 -7.63 0.28 17.93
CA LYS A 45 -6.36 0.45 17.24
C LYS A 45 -6.45 0.03 15.77
N ILE A 46 -7.21 -1.02 15.46
CA ILE A 46 -7.48 -1.44 14.08
C ILE A 46 -8.14 -0.30 13.31
N THR A 47 -9.21 0.30 13.86
CA THR A 47 -9.91 1.41 13.20
C THR A 47 -8.99 2.60 12.94
N GLN A 48 -8.18 3.02 13.93
CA GLN A 48 -7.21 4.10 13.76
C GLN A 48 -6.19 3.79 12.66
N LEU A 49 -5.64 2.57 12.64
CA LEU A 49 -4.61 2.19 11.69
C LEU A 49 -5.17 2.00 10.27
N CYS A 50 -6.40 1.51 10.13
CA CYS A 50 -7.09 1.46 8.83
C CYS A 50 -7.29 2.87 8.26
N GLU A 51 -7.68 3.85 9.08
CA GLU A 51 -7.78 5.24 8.63
C GLU A 51 -6.43 5.80 8.21
N GLN A 52 -5.39 5.55 9.00
CA GLN A 52 -4.02 5.95 8.66
C GLN A 52 -3.56 5.31 7.34
N TRP A 53 -3.83 4.03 7.14
CA TRP A 53 -3.47 3.29 5.93
C TRP A 53 -4.16 3.90 4.69
N LEU A 54 -5.47 4.12 4.77
CA LEU A 54 -6.22 4.68 3.66
C LEU A 54 -5.70 6.06 3.24
N GLU A 55 -5.46 6.94 4.21
CA GLU A 55 -4.95 8.29 3.92
C GLU A 55 -3.50 8.26 3.39
N HIS A 56 -2.66 7.35 3.91
CA HIS A 56 -1.32 7.14 3.39
C HIS A 56 -1.33 6.69 1.93
N THR A 57 -2.11 5.65 1.60
CA THR A 57 -2.19 5.10 0.25
C THR A 57 -2.76 6.13 -0.75
N LYS A 58 -3.76 6.93 -0.34
CA LYS A 58 -4.26 8.05 -1.17
C LYS A 58 -3.17 9.07 -1.47
N ALA A 59 -2.43 9.49 -0.45
CA ALA A 59 -1.36 10.48 -0.61
C ALA A 59 -0.20 9.94 -1.45
N HIS A 60 0.17 8.67 -1.23
CA HIS A 60 1.19 7.94 -2.00
C HIS A 60 0.81 7.89 -3.49
N PHE A 61 -0.35 7.33 -3.83
CA PHE A 61 -0.78 7.23 -5.22
C PHE A 61 -0.95 8.60 -5.87
N ASN A 62 -1.52 9.58 -5.18
CA ASN A 62 -1.65 10.94 -5.72
C ASN A 62 -0.29 11.55 -6.08
N ARG A 63 0.72 11.36 -5.22
CA ARG A 63 2.08 11.84 -5.47
C ARG A 63 2.69 11.18 -6.70
N GLU A 64 2.58 9.87 -6.82
CA GLU A 64 3.12 9.14 -7.98
C GLU A 64 2.39 9.46 -9.27
N ASN A 65 1.05 9.53 -9.23
CA ASN A 65 0.24 9.94 -10.37
C ASN A 65 0.63 11.33 -10.86
N THR A 66 0.78 12.30 -9.93
CA THR A 66 1.24 13.66 -10.26
C THR A 66 2.63 13.64 -10.90
N MET A 67 3.57 12.84 -10.37
CA MET A 67 4.90 12.73 -10.97
C MET A 67 4.85 12.06 -12.36
N MET A 68 4.06 11.00 -12.52
CA MET A 68 3.90 10.33 -13.81
C MET A 68 3.36 11.28 -14.88
N GLU A 69 2.37 12.11 -14.53
CA GLU A 69 1.86 13.16 -15.43
C GLU A 69 2.92 14.22 -15.72
N GLN A 70 3.61 14.74 -14.68
CA GLN A 70 4.61 15.79 -14.83
C GLN A 70 5.77 15.40 -15.76
N TYR A 71 6.18 14.13 -15.75
CA TYR A 71 7.31 13.62 -16.54
C TYR A 71 6.89 12.92 -17.83
N ASP A 72 5.61 13.00 -18.22
CA ASP A 72 5.05 12.35 -19.41
C ASP A 72 5.35 10.83 -19.44
N PHE A 73 5.09 10.13 -18.32
CA PHE A 73 5.34 8.70 -18.21
C PHE A 73 4.48 7.91 -19.22
N PRO A 74 5.09 7.15 -20.17
CA PRO A 74 4.36 6.56 -21.29
C PRO A 74 3.22 5.61 -20.91
N ALA A 75 3.35 4.91 -19.78
CA ALA A 75 2.37 3.94 -19.31
C ALA A 75 1.45 4.47 -18.19
N TYR A 76 1.32 5.80 -18.07
CA TYR A 76 0.53 6.46 -17.02
C TYR A 76 -0.87 5.85 -16.85
N HIS A 77 -1.64 5.73 -17.94
CA HIS A 77 -3.02 5.23 -17.86
C HIS A 77 -3.13 3.81 -17.31
N CYS A 78 -2.15 2.95 -17.61
CA CYS A 78 -2.11 1.59 -17.08
C CYS A 78 -1.81 1.59 -15.58
N HIS A 79 -0.77 2.32 -15.18
CA HIS A 79 -0.34 2.40 -13.78
C HIS A 79 -1.41 3.07 -12.90
N HIS A 80 -1.93 4.22 -13.32
CA HIS A 80 -3.03 4.91 -12.64
C HIS A 80 -4.27 4.02 -12.49
N GLY A 81 -4.57 3.18 -13.50
CA GLY A 81 -5.65 2.20 -13.42
C GLY A 81 -5.48 1.23 -12.26
N GLU A 82 -4.27 0.66 -12.08
CA GLU A 82 -3.98 -0.22 -10.94
C GLU A 82 -4.11 0.50 -9.59
N HIS A 83 -3.68 1.76 -9.50
CA HIS A 83 -3.88 2.58 -8.29
C HIS A 83 -5.36 2.76 -7.94
N VAL A 84 -6.21 3.02 -8.93
CA VAL A 84 -7.66 3.18 -8.73
C VAL A 84 -8.28 1.88 -8.21
N GLU A 85 -7.98 0.75 -8.85
CA GLU A 85 -8.55 -0.55 -8.44
C GLU A 85 -8.05 -0.98 -7.04
N ALA A 86 -6.76 -0.77 -6.75
CA ALA A 86 -6.19 -1.07 -5.44
C ALA A 86 -6.82 -0.21 -4.34
N LEU A 87 -6.98 1.09 -4.58
CA LEU A 87 -7.60 2.01 -3.64
C LEU A 87 -9.07 1.66 -3.39
N HIS A 88 -9.84 1.35 -4.43
CA HIS A 88 -11.23 0.90 -4.27
C HIS A 88 -11.32 -0.39 -3.44
N GLY A 89 -10.42 -1.34 -3.65
CA GLY A 89 -10.36 -2.56 -2.84
C GLY A 89 -10.09 -2.26 -1.35
N LEU A 90 -9.15 -1.36 -1.07
CA LEU A 90 -8.82 -0.91 0.27
C LEU A 90 -10.00 -0.17 0.94
N GLU A 91 -10.64 0.74 0.23
CA GLU A 91 -11.82 1.46 0.71
C GLU A 91 -12.97 0.51 1.04
N SER A 92 -13.23 -0.47 0.18
CA SER A 92 -14.28 -1.46 0.39
C SER A 92 -14.05 -2.26 1.67
N VAL A 93 -12.84 -2.78 1.89
CA VAL A 93 -12.57 -3.61 3.08
C VAL A 93 -12.59 -2.79 4.37
N ILE A 94 -12.10 -1.54 4.32
CA ILE A 94 -12.13 -0.64 5.47
C ILE A 94 -13.56 -0.20 5.78
N SER A 95 -14.40 0.07 4.78
CA SER A 95 -15.81 0.39 5.02
C SER A 95 -16.54 -0.79 5.66
N ASP A 96 -16.34 -2.01 5.15
CA ASP A 96 -16.94 -3.20 5.73
C ASP A 96 -16.48 -3.44 7.18
N TRP A 97 -15.22 -3.13 7.50
CA TRP A 97 -14.73 -3.13 8.88
C TRP A 97 -15.48 -2.10 9.74
N LYS A 98 -15.55 -0.84 9.30
CA LYS A 98 -16.19 0.24 10.08
C LYS A 98 -17.68 -0.02 10.31
N ASP A 99 -18.39 -0.48 9.29
CA ASP A 99 -19.85 -0.60 9.32
C ASP A 99 -20.32 -1.91 9.98
N LYS A 100 -19.60 -3.01 9.73
CA LYS A 100 -20.05 -4.37 10.09
C LYS A 100 -19.09 -5.09 11.03
N HIS A 101 -17.93 -4.50 11.34
CA HIS A 101 -16.86 -5.11 12.12
C HIS A 101 -16.41 -6.44 11.53
N ASN A 102 -16.37 -6.51 10.20
CA ASN A 102 -15.97 -7.71 9.47
C ASN A 102 -14.46 -7.95 9.55
N LEU A 103 -13.99 -8.43 10.71
CA LEU A 103 -12.59 -8.68 11.00
C LEU A 103 -12.01 -9.78 10.09
N GLU A 104 -12.82 -10.76 9.69
CA GLU A 104 -12.39 -11.84 8.81
C GLU A 104 -11.97 -11.30 7.43
N ALA A 105 -12.82 -10.49 6.80
CA ALA A 105 -12.51 -9.89 5.50
C ALA A 105 -11.27 -8.97 5.57
N LEU A 106 -11.19 -8.12 6.60
CA LEU A 106 -10.01 -7.27 6.81
C LEU A 106 -8.74 -8.12 6.99
N SER A 107 -8.84 -9.19 7.76
CA SER A 107 -7.70 -10.07 8.03
C SER A 107 -7.24 -10.84 6.80
N VAL A 108 -8.15 -11.29 5.94
CA VAL A 108 -7.81 -11.91 4.64
C VAL A 108 -7.16 -10.89 3.72
N TYR A 109 -7.70 -9.67 3.65
CA TYR A 109 -7.11 -8.62 2.82
C TYR A 109 -5.67 -8.30 3.22
N VAL A 110 -5.45 -8.09 4.52
CA VAL A 110 -4.12 -7.79 5.10
C VAL A 110 -3.14 -8.95 4.89
N ARG A 111 -3.55 -10.21 5.06
CA ARG A 111 -2.61 -11.35 5.00
C ARG A 111 -2.41 -11.96 3.61
N ASP A 112 -3.41 -11.88 2.75
CA ASP A 112 -3.41 -12.63 1.49
C ASP A 112 -3.50 -11.77 0.23
N VAL A 113 -4.17 -10.62 0.29
CA VAL A 113 -4.44 -9.77 -0.89
C VAL A 113 -3.38 -8.69 -1.03
N TRP A 114 -3.28 -7.82 -0.02
CA TRP A 114 -2.33 -6.71 -0.03
C TRP A 114 -0.88 -7.14 -0.27
N PRO A 115 -0.29 -8.12 0.46
CA PRO A 115 1.14 -8.38 0.31
C PRO A 115 1.51 -8.90 -1.09
N LYS A 116 0.61 -9.65 -1.74
CA LYS A 116 0.82 -10.13 -3.12
C LYS A 116 0.76 -8.98 -4.11
N TRP A 117 -0.28 -8.14 -3.99
CA TRP A 117 -0.44 -6.97 -4.86
C TRP A 117 0.75 -6.01 -4.67
N TYR A 118 1.05 -5.66 -3.42
CA TYR A 118 2.06 -4.68 -3.04
C TYR A 118 3.46 -5.03 -3.55
N VAL A 119 3.94 -6.26 -3.31
CA VAL A 119 5.24 -6.72 -3.82
C VAL A 119 5.26 -6.75 -5.35
N THR A 120 4.17 -7.20 -5.98
CA THR A 120 4.07 -7.27 -7.44
C THR A 120 4.11 -5.87 -8.05
N HIS A 121 3.29 -4.95 -7.53
CA HIS A 121 3.17 -3.56 -7.98
C HIS A 121 4.53 -2.85 -7.92
N ILE A 122 5.22 -2.93 -6.77
CA ILE A 122 6.54 -2.33 -6.59
C ILE A 122 7.58 -2.95 -7.54
N SER A 123 7.61 -4.28 -7.64
CA SER A 123 8.60 -5.00 -8.47
C SER A 123 8.43 -4.78 -9.97
N THR A 124 7.26 -4.30 -10.40
CA THR A 124 6.93 -4.16 -11.82
C THR A 124 6.70 -2.71 -12.21
N MET A 125 5.61 -2.11 -11.73
CA MET A 125 5.18 -0.79 -12.16
C MET A 125 6.02 0.32 -11.52
N ASP A 126 6.19 0.31 -10.20
CA ASP A 126 6.95 1.37 -9.51
C ASP A 126 8.43 1.34 -9.88
N THR A 127 8.99 0.13 -10.07
CA THR A 127 10.39 -0.02 -10.51
C THR A 127 10.62 0.70 -11.85
N VAL A 128 9.71 0.53 -12.81
CA VAL A 128 9.82 1.17 -14.13
C VAL A 128 9.54 2.67 -14.03
N THR A 129 8.48 3.08 -13.31
CA THR A 129 8.13 4.49 -13.09
C THR A 129 9.28 5.25 -12.42
N SER A 130 9.82 4.70 -11.34
CA SER A 130 10.91 5.28 -10.57
C SER A 130 12.18 5.45 -11.40
N ALA A 131 12.56 4.43 -12.17
CA ALA A 131 13.73 4.50 -13.05
C ALA A 131 13.56 5.56 -14.15
N PHE A 132 12.36 5.63 -14.75
CA PHE A 132 12.04 6.59 -15.81
C PHE A 132 12.07 8.04 -15.31
N ILE A 133 11.47 8.31 -14.15
CA ILE A 133 11.45 9.65 -13.55
C ILE A 133 12.86 10.03 -13.13
N LYS A 134 13.60 9.13 -12.46
CA LYS A 134 14.98 9.40 -12.04
C LYS A 134 15.90 9.76 -13.21
N SER A 135 15.67 9.21 -14.40
CA SER A 135 16.46 9.55 -15.59
C SER A 135 16.12 10.93 -16.19
N ARG A 136 15.15 11.66 -15.61
CA ARG A 136 14.67 12.98 -16.03
C ARG A 136 14.78 14.05 -14.94
N LEU A 137 15.27 13.67 -13.76
CA LEU A 137 15.71 14.59 -12.71
C LEU A 137 17.06 15.21 -13.08
#